data_AF-A0A956HYY1-F1
#
_entry.id   AF-A0A956HYY1-F1
#
_cell.length_a   1.000
_cell.length_b   1.000
_cell.length_c   1.000
_cell.angle_alpha   90.00
_cell.angle_beta   90.00
_cell.angle_gamma   90.00
#
_symmetry.space_group_name_H-M   'P 1'
#
loop_
_entity.id
_entity.type
_entity.pdbx_description
1 polymer ?
#
loop_
_entity_poly.entity_id
_entity_poly.type
_entity_poly.pdbx_seq_one_letter_code
_entity_poly.pdbx_strand_id
1 'polypeptide(L)'
;CNAVSDSDLFVAMIALHIVALADANPDAFARHAPSVKSDDLFLLRSHVSRVWSLVMARTEFRTATSGDRQSQERAVFDPYGYDEFPDHRYAGYTGQAHPLASPVVPAMPATGAGWDISHGRRLVLLLDSFRRFANEGSLALAPADEVERFGIALANQLAGEVFVGSLEAPAFSNYLGGDDGWYRATSSGTRTLTGYSPSHWALGRSFLMGGYGQLARWNPELIPIWNAARIRELRGETPAWTGISRFESDFVQLASGEPAQDILQ
;
A
#
# COMPACT_ATOMS: atom_id res chain seq x y z
N CYS A 1 -15.39 -6.18 15.31
CA CYS A 1 -15.15 -5.66 13.95
C CYS A 1 -14.01 -6.48 13.36
N ASN A 2 -14.20 -7.10 12.19
CA ASN A 2 -13.17 -7.93 11.54
C ASN A 2 -12.35 -7.10 10.55
N ALA A 3 -11.97 -5.89 10.94
CA ALA A 3 -11.14 -5.02 10.11
C ALA A 3 -9.70 -5.51 10.17
N VAL A 4 -9.03 -5.51 9.02
CA VAL A 4 -7.57 -5.62 8.96
C VAL A 4 -7.02 -4.24 9.30
N SER A 5 -6.00 -4.17 10.14
CA SER A 5 -5.28 -2.94 10.44
C SER A 5 -3.86 -2.95 9.85
N ASP A 6 -3.23 -1.78 9.79
CA ASP A 6 -1.80 -1.65 9.50
C ASP A 6 -0.97 -2.62 10.36
N SER A 7 -1.28 -2.70 11.66
CA SER A 7 -0.58 -3.54 12.62
C SER A 7 -0.72 -5.01 12.30
N ASP A 8 -1.91 -5.46 11.89
CA ASP A 8 -2.13 -6.87 11.50
C ASP A 8 -1.26 -7.25 10.30
N LEU A 9 -1.17 -6.37 9.29
CA LEU A 9 -0.31 -6.61 8.12
C LEU A 9 1.18 -6.63 8.50
N PHE A 10 1.63 -5.72 9.37
CA PHE A 10 3.03 -5.73 9.85
C PHE A 10 3.37 -6.97 10.66
N VAL A 11 2.50 -7.36 11.60
CA VAL A 11 2.71 -8.57 12.42
C VAL A 11 2.72 -9.81 11.53
N ALA A 12 1.82 -9.90 10.54
CA ALA A 12 1.82 -11.00 9.58
C ALA A 12 3.12 -11.07 8.77
N MET A 13 3.66 -9.94 8.29
CA MET A 13 4.94 -9.93 7.58
C MET A 13 6.10 -10.38 8.47
N ILE A 14 6.17 -9.92 9.72
CA ILE A 14 7.20 -10.33 10.68
C ILE A 14 7.08 -11.83 10.96
N ALA A 15 5.87 -12.30 11.26
CA ALA A 15 5.58 -13.71 11.50
C ALA A 15 5.99 -14.57 10.30
N LEU A 16 5.66 -14.15 9.08
CA LEU A 16 6.03 -14.84 7.85
C LEU A 16 7.56 -14.97 7.71
N HIS A 17 8.33 -13.90 8.00
CA HIS A 17 9.79 -13.95 7.96
C HIS A 17 10.39 -14.88 9.02
N ILE A 18 9.86 -14.84 10.26
CA ILE A 18 10.30 -15.72 11.35
C ILE A 18 10.09 -17.19 10.95
N VAL A 19 8.90 -17.49 10.45
CA VAL A 19 8.55 -18.86 10.06
C VAL A 19 9.39 -19.31 8.86
N ALA A 20 9.61 -18.45 7.86
CA ALA A 20 10.46 -18.76 6.72
C ALA A 20 11.90 -19.07 7.12
N LEU A 21 12.45 -18.30 8.06
CA LEU A 21 13.79 -18.54 8.59
C LEU A 21 13.86 -19.87 9.35
N ALA A 22 12.84 -20.18 10.15
CA ALA A 22 12.74 -21.44 10.87
C ALA A 22 12.67 -22.65 9.93
N ASP A 23 11.97 -22.53 8.80
CA ASP A 23 11.87 -23.59 7.79
C ASP A 23 13.15 -23.76 6.99
N ALA A 24 13.76 -22.66 6.57
CA ALA A 24 14.95 -22.68 5.73
C ALA A 24 16.19 -23.19 6.50
N ASN A 25 16.28 -22.93 7.81
CA ASN A 25 17.42 -23.33 8.62
C ASN A 25 17.02 -23.64 10.09
N PRO A 26 16.36 -24.79 10.34
CA PRO A 26 15.80 -25.11 11.64
C PRO A 26 16.87 -25.19 12.75
N ASP A 27 18.05 -25.72 12.44
CA ASP A 27 19.14 -25.85 13.41
C ASP A 27 19.71 -24.49 13.83
N ALA A 28 19.94 -23.58 12.87
CA ALA A 28 20.41 -22.23 13.19
C ALA A 28 19.32 -21.44 13.92
N PHE A 29 18.06 -21.54 13.48
CA PHE A 29 16.94 -20.89 14.14
C PHE A 29 16.81 -21.35 15.59
N ALA A 30 16.85 -22.66 15.87
CA ALA A 30 16.79 -23.20 17.22
C ALA A 30 17.95 -22.73 18.12
N ARG A 31 19.15 -22.52 17.56
CA ARG A 31 20.30 -21.96 18.30
C ARG A 31 20.12 -20.47 18.63
N HIS A 32 19.62 -19.67 17.69
CA HIS A 32 19.52 -18.21 17.86
C HIS A 32 18.21 -17.76 18.53
N ALA A 33 17.16 -18.57 18.48
CA ALA A 33 15.85 -18.30 19.07
C ALA A 33 15.34 -19.47 19.94
N PRO A 34 16.10 -19.91 20.97
CA PRO A 34 15.77 -21.11 21.75
C PRO A 34 14.49 -20.99 22.58
N SER A 35 14.00 -19.76 22.80
CA SER A 35 12.73 -19.49 23.47
C SER A 35 11.52 -19.78 22.58
N VAL A 36 11.65 -19.73 21.26
CA VAL A 36 10.56 -19.98 20.30
C VAL A 36 10.35 -21.48 20.16
N LYS A 37 9.17 -21.96 20.52
CA LYS A 37 8.80 -23.38 20.47
C LYS A 37 8.05 -23.73 19.19
N SER A 38 7.87 -25.03 18.95
CA SER A 38 7.05 -25.53 17.83
C SER A 38 5.64 -24.95 17.85
N ASP A 39 5.06 -24.81 19.03
CA ASP A 39 3.71 -24.29 19.22
C ASP A 39 3.64 -22.79 18.85
N ASP A 40 4.70 -22.02 19.15
CA ASP A 40 4.79 -20.62 18.73
C ASP A 40 4.84 -20.51 17.20
N LEU A 41 5.67 -21.34 16.54
CA LEU A 41 5.75 -21.37 15.08
C LEU A 41 4.41 -21.78 14.45
N PHE A 42 3.70 -22.73 15.06
CA PHE A 42 2.36 -23.11 14.62
C PHE A 42 1.36 -21.95 14.72
N LEU A 43 1.39 -21.19 15.82
CA LEU A 43 0.55 -20.00 16.01
C LEU A 43 0.90 -18.90 15.00
N LEU A 44 2.18 -18.66 14.74
CA LEU A 44 2.63 -17.69 13.73
C LEU A 44 2.15 -18.07 12.33
N ARG A 45 2.30 -19.34 11.91
CA ARG A 45 1.75 -19.84 10.63
C ARG A 45 0.25 -19.63 10.53
N SER A 46 -0.46 -20.00 11.59
CA SER A 46 -1.93 -19.85 11.66
C SER A 46 -2.34 -18.39 11.55
N HIS A 47 -1.61 -17.48 12.19
CA HIS A 47 -1.86 -16.04 12.11
C HIS A 47 -1.64 -15.52 10.68
N VAL A 48 -0.49 -15.82 10.06
CA VAL A 48 -0.17 -15.40 8.69
C VAL A 48 -1.20 -15.90 7.69
N SER A 49 -1.57 -17.19 7.76
CA SER A 49 -2.58 -17.77 6.87
C SER A 49 -3.95 -17.11 7.05
N ARG A 50 -4.38 -16.83 8.29
CA ARG A 50 -5.63 -16.12 8.57
C ARG A 50 -5.63 -14.67 8.07
N VAL A 51 -4.51 -13.95 8.23
CA VAL A 51 -4.39 -12.59 7.70
C VAL A 51 -4.49 -12.61 6.18
N TRP A 52 -3.81 -13.54 5.49
CA TRP A 52 -3.96 -13.71 4.05
C TRP A 52 -5.40 -14.01 3.64
N SER A 53 -6.05 -14.99 4.28
CA SER A 53 -7.45 -15.31 4.00
C SER A 53 -8.38 -14.12 4.22
N LEU A 54 -8.13 -13.31 5.26
CA LEU A 54 -8.90 -12.10 5.51
C LEU A 54 -8.63 -11.01 4.47
N VAL A 55 -7.37 -10.85 4.03
CA VAL A 55 -7.01 -9.93 2.94
C VAL A 55 -7.78 -10.30 1.67
N MET A 56 -7.75 -11.58 1.29
CA MET A 56 -8.44 -12.06 0.10
C MET A 56 -9.97 -11.93 0.23
N ALA A 57 -10.54 -12.27 1.39
CA ALA A 57 -11.98 -12.16 1.63
C ALA A 57 -12.49 -10.71 1.66
N ARG A 58 -11.62 -9.74 1.97
CA ARG A 58 -11.94 -8.30 1.96
C ARG A 58 -11.53 -7.59 0.68
N THR A 59 -10.90 -8.31 -0.26
CA THR A 59 -10.56 -7.75 -1.57
C THR A 59 -11.73 -7.98 -2.51
N GLU A 60 -12.24 -6.91 -3.10
CA GLU A 60 -13.17 -7.01 -4.21
C GLU A 60 -12.37 -7.05 -5.51
N PHE A 61 -12.53 -8.14 -6.27
CA PHE A 61 -11.99 -8.28 -7.60
C PHE A 61 -13.01 -7.79 -8.62
N ARG A 62 -12.67 -6.73 -9.35
CA ARG A 62 -13.52 -6.10 -10.36
C ARG A 62 -12.91 -6.33 -11.73
N THR A 63 -13.73 -6.72 -12.68
CA THR A 63 -13.33 -6.78 -14.09
C THR A 63 -13.65 -5.44 -14.73
N ALA A 64 -12.65 -4.79 -15.31
CA ALA A 64 -12.82 -3.51 -15.97
C ALA A 64 -12.19 -3.52 -17.37
N THR A 65 -12.87 -2.86 -18.30
CA THR A 65 -12.37 -2.62 -19.66
C THR A 65 -11.97 -1.14 -19.75
N SER A 66 -10.68 -0.89 -19.99
CA SER A 66 -10.16 0.49 -20.11
C SER A 66 -9.93 0.81 -21.59
N GLY A 67 -10.96 1.34 -22.27
CA GLY A 67 -10.89 1.70 -23.69
C GLY A 67 -10.57 0.50 -24.59
N ASP A 68 -9.62 0.66 -25.50
CA ASP A 68 -9.17 -0.35 -26.48
C ASP A 68 -8.46 -1.56 -25.86
N ARG A 69 -8.31 -1.59 -24.53
CA ARG A 69 -7.55 -2.62 -23.81
C ARG A 69 -8.39 -3.87 -23.58
N GLN A 70 -7.69 -4.99 -23.48
CA GLN A 70 -8.28 -6.22 -22.98
C GLN A 70 -8.85 -6.01 -21.58
N SER A 71 -9.93 -6.71 -21.29
CA SER A 71 -10.52 -6.78 -19.96
C SER A 71 -9.47 -7.20 -18.93
N GLN A 72 -9.26 -6.39 -17.90
CA GLN A 72 -8.29 -6.66 -16.82
C GLN A 72 -9.05 -6.81 -15.51
N GLU A 73 -8.65 -7.81 -14.72
CA GLU A 73 -9.07 -7.91 -13.33
C GLU A 73 -8.29 -6.89 -12.50
N ARG A 74 -8.97 -6.27 -11.54
CA ARG A 74 -8.45 -5.25 -10.63
C ARG A 74 -8.86 -5.56 -9.20
N ALA A 75 -8.03 -5.19 -8.23
CA ALA A 75 -8.28 -5.46 -6.81
C ALA A 75 -8.45 -4.17 -6.02
N VAL A 76 -9.61 -4.02 -5.36
CA VAL A 76 -9.85 -2.97 -4.36
C VAL A 76 -9.87 -3.61 -2.99
N PHE A 77 -8.94 -3.21 -2.12
CA PHE A 77 -8.88 -3.75 -0.78
C PHE A 77 -9.84 -3.00 0.15
N ASP A 78 -10.66 -3.78 0.84
CA ASP A 78 -11.61 -3.33 1.84
C ASP A 78 -12.57 -2.22 1.37
N PRO A 79 -13.21 -2.35 0.20
CA PRO A 79 -14.22 -1.41 -0.21
C PRO A 79 -15.36 -1.44 0.82
N TYR A 80 -15.98 -0.29 1.06
CA TYR A 80 -17.07 -0.08 2.01
C TYR A 80 -16.69 -0.18 3.49
N GLY A 81 -15.54 -0.78 3.83
CA GLY A 81 -15.10 -0.96 5.22
C GLY A 81 -14.89 0.34 6.00
N TYR A 82 -14.66 1.45 5.30
CA TYR A 82 -14.34 2.75 5.87
C TYR A 82 -15.31 3.87 5.46
N ASP A 83 -16.41 3.56 4.76
CA ASP A 83 -17.33 4.59 4.25
C ASP A 83 -17.94 5.45 5.38
N GLU A 84 -18.16 4.84 6.55
CA GLU A 84 -18.67 5.53 7.75
C GLU A 84 -17.55 6.08 8.66
N PHE A 85 -16.28 5.82 8.33
CA PHE A 85 -15.17 6.21 9.18
C PHE A 85 -14.90 7.72 9.05
N PRO A 86 -14.68 8.46 10.15
CA PRO A 86 -14.48 9.91 10.09
C PRO A 86 -13.37 10.38 9.15
N ASP A 87 -12.33 9.57 8.98
CA ASP A 87 -11.19 9.87 8.10
C ASP A 87 -11.57 9.91 6.61
N HIS A 88 -12.67 9.25 6.22
CA HIS A 88 -13.16 9.12 4.84
C HIS A 88 -14.33 10.07 4.52
N ARG A 89 -14.72 10.93 5.47
CA ARG A 89 -15.87 11.84 5.35
C ARG A 89 -15.84 12.74 4.09
N TYR A 90 -14.65 12.97 3.55
CA TYR A 90 -14.41 13.81 2.38
C TYR A 90 -13.74 13.05 1.22
N ALA A 91 -13.86 11.72 1.20
CA ALA A 91 -13.24 10.85 0.20
C ALA A 91 -13.75 11.04 -1.24
N GLY A 92 -14.79 11.86 -1.46
CA GLY A 92 -15.25 12.27 -2.80
C GLY A 92 -15.16 13.79 -3.04
N TYR A 93 -14.54 14.56 -2.13
CA TYR A 93 -14.37 16.01 -2.30
C TYR A 93 -13.01 16.34 -2.90
N THR A 94 -12.96 16.63 -4.20
CA THR A 94 -11.74 16.89 -4.97
C THR A 94 -11.27 18.35 -4.98
N GLY A 95 -11.95 19.23 -4.23
CA GLY A 95 -11.57 20.64 -4.14
C GLY A 95 -10.21 20.86 -3.49
N GLN A 96 -9.44 21.82 -4.01
CA GLN A 96 -8.11 22.17 -3.47
C GLN A 96 -8.18 22.81 -2.08
N ALA A 97 -9.26 23.54 -1.78
CA ALA A 97 -9.46 24.14 -0.46
C ALA A 97 -9.74 23.04 0.57
N HIS A 98 -9.26 23.22 1.80
CA HIS A 98 -9.60 22.29 2.88
C HIS A 98 -11.11 22.31 3.14
N PRO A 99 -11.81 21.16 3.24
CA PRO A 99 -13.27 21.13 3.32
C PRO A 99 -13.85 21.77 4.59
N LEU A 100 -13.05 21.87 5.66
CA LEU A 100 -13.41 22.57 6.90
C LEU A 100 -13.00 24.05 6.91
N ALA A 101 -12.36 24.57 5.85
CA ALA A 101 -12.13 26.00 5.70
C ALA A 101 -13.46 26.71 5.35
N SER A 102 -13.55 28.02 5.57
CA SER A 102 -14.77 28.77 5.25
C SER A 102 -14.91 29.05 3.75
N PRO A 103 -16.07 28.78 3.11
CA PRO A 103 -17.25 28.13 3.69
C PRO A 103 -17.03 26.62 3.85
N VAL A 104 -17.48 26.08 4.98
CA VAL A 104 -17.38 24.64 5.25
C VAL A 104 -18.18 23.87 4.21
N VAL A 105 -17.51 22.92 3.57
CA VAL A 105 -18.11 22.03 2.57
C VAL A 105 -18.81 20.88 3.30
N PRO A 106 -20.05 20.52 2.91
CA PRO A 106 -20.70 19.32 3.41
C PRO A 106 -19.84 18.07 3.23
N ALA A 107 -19.99 17.11 4.14
CA ALA A 107 -19.37 15.80 3.98
C ALA A 107 -19.79 15.17 2.64
N MET A 108 -18.82 14.64 1.92
CA MET A 108 -19.00 13.96 0.63
C MET A 108 -18.16 12.68 0.65
N PRO A 109 -18.57 11.66 1.44
CA PRO A 109 -17.87 10.38 1.42
C PRO A 109 -18.07 9.72 0.06
N ALA A 110 -17.00 9.16 -0.50
CA ALA A 110 -17.10 8.23 -1.60
C ALA A 110 -17.53 6.86 -1.05
N THR A 111 -18.34 6.12 -1.81
CA THR A 111 -18.81 4.79 -1.42
C THR A 111 -17.89 3.75 -2.03
N GLY A 112 -17.29 2.89 -1.22
CA GLY A 112 -16.44 1.81 -1.75
C GLY A 112 -15.01 2.22 -2.09
N ALA A 113 -14.50 3.32 -1.53
CA ALA A 113 -13.18 3.88 -1.85
C ALA A 113 -12.00 2.93 -1.54
N GLY A 114 -12.20 2.01 -0.59
CA GLY A 114 -11.12 1.17 -0.07
C GLY A 114 -10.11 1.96 0.75
N TRP A 115 -8.95 1.38 0.99
CA TRP A 115 -7.87 2.05 1.74
C TRP A 115 -7.27 3.22 0.97
N ASP A 116 -6.78 4.23 1.68
CA ASP A 116 -5.93 5.26 1.07
C ASP A 116 -4.59 4.65 0.61
N ILE A 117 -3.97 5.21 -0.44
CA ILE A 117 -2.75 4.64 -1.02
C ILE A 117 -1.54 4.72 -0.08
N SER A 118 -1.57 5.59 0.93
CA SER A 118 -0.49 5.64 1.93
C SER A 118 -0.56 4.45 2.88
N HIS A 119 -1.76 4.00 3.23
CA HIS A 119 -1.99 2.78 3.99
C HIS A 119 -1.88 1.53 3.10
N GLY A 120 -2.40 1.58 1.86
CA GLY A 120 -2.36 0.50 0.87
C GLY A 120 -0.97 -0.08 0.60
N ARG A 121 0.10 0.69 0.82
CA ARG A 121 1.48 0.22 0.63
C ARG A 121 1.85 -1.00 1.46
N ARG A 122 1.15 -1.25 2.60
CA ARG A 122 1.38 -2.46 3.39
C ARG A 122 0.99 -3.73 2.61
N LEU A 123 0.01 -3.66 1.71
CA LEU A 123 -0.38 -4.77 0.84
C LEU A 123 0.75 -5.13 -0.13
N VAL A 124 1.48 -4.13 -0.64
CA VAL A 124 2.65 -4.35 -1.51
C VAL A 124 3.75 -5.10 -0.77
N LEU A 125 4.06 -4.67 0.46
CA LEU A 125 5.08 -5.32 1.30
C LEU A 125 4.67 -6.75 1.69
N LEU A 126 3.39 -6.95 2.02
CA LEU A 126 2.85 -8.27 2.34
C LEU A 126 2.96 -9.21 1.13
N LEU A 127 2.55 -8.72 -0.04
CA LEU A 127 2.60 -9.45 -1.30
C LEU A 127 4.03 -9.84 -1.67
N ASP A 128 5.00 -8.92 -1.57
CA ASP A 128 6.40 -9.24 -1.86
C ASP A 128 6.95 -10.29 -0.88
N SER A 129 6.58 -10.20 0.41
CA SER A 129 6.95 -11.19 1.42
C SER A 129 6.42 -12.58 1.07
N PHE A 130 5.12 -12.72 0.76
CA PHE A 130 4.54 -14.01 0.35
C PHE A 130 5.20 -14.56 -0.90
N ARG A 131 5.42 -13.71 -1.91
CA ARG A 131 6.03 -14.12 -3.17
C ARG A 131 7.46 -14.62 -2.97
N ARG A 132 8.26 -13.93 -2.16
CA ARG A 132 9.64 -14.34 -1.85
C ARG A 132 9.66 -15.75 -1.27
N PHE A 133 8.84 -16.00 -0.25
CA PHE A 133 8.86 -17.28 0.47
C PHE A 133 8.08 -18.42 -0.23
N ALA A 134 7.09 -18.10 -1.07
CA ALA A 134 6.44 -19.09 -1.92
C ALA A 134 7.43 -19.72 -2.92
N ASN A 135 8.32 -18.90 -3.51
CA ASN A 135 9.33 -19.36 -4.46
C ASN A 135 10.48 -20.15 -3.80
N GLU A 136 10.70 -19.96 -2.50
CA GLU A 136 11.70 -20.69 -1.73
C GLU A 136 11.19 -22.08 -1.26
N GLY A 137 9.94 -22.45 -1.60
CA GLY A 137 9.35 -23.75 -1.29
C GLY A 137 9.08 -23.99 0.19
N SER A 138 9.26 -22.97 1.03
CA SER A 138 9.27 -23.07 2.48
C SER A 138 7.87 -22.97 3.10
N LEU A 139 6.89 -22.33 2.42
CA LEU A 139 5.62 -21.97 3.05
C LEU A 139 4.40 -22.09 2.12
N ALA A 140 3.60 -23.15 2.32
CA ALA A 140 2.23 -23.23 1.79
C ALA A 140 1.23 -22.46 2.68
N LEU A 141 1.54 -21.20 3.06
CA LEU A 141 0.66 -20.38 3.90
C LEU A 141 -0.41 -19.61 3.11
N ALA A 142 -0.17 -19.44 1.81
CA ALA A 142 -1.09 -18.86 0.85
C ALA A 142 -0.94 -19.63 -0.48
N PRO A 143 -2.03 -19.91 -1.22
CA PRO A 143 -1.94 -20.48 -2.57
C PRO A 143 -1.16 -19.54 -3.51
N ALA A 144 -0.16 -20.08 -4.21
CA ALA A 144 0.72 -19.25 -5.05
C ALA A 144 -0.01 -18.56 -6.20
N ASP A 145 -1.04 -19.21 -6.75
CA ASP A 145 -1.92 -18.67 -7.77
C ASP A 145 -2.81 -17.52 -7.24
N GLU A 146 -3.27 -17.60 -5.98
CA GLU A 146 -3.97 -16.48 -5.34
C GLU A 146 -3.06 -15.28 -5.11
N VAL A 147 -1.83 -15.51 -4.64
CA VAL A 147 -0.82 -14.46 -4.44
C VAL A 147 -0.52 -13.76 -5.77
N GLU A 148 -0.31 -14.55 -6.83
CA GLU A 148 -0.05 -14.03 -8.18
C GLU A 148 -1.26 -13.25 -8.73
N ARG A 149 -2.47 -13.81 -8.62
CA ARG A 149 -3.72 -13.15 -9.04
C ARG A 149 -3.90 -11.81 -8.32
N PHE A 150 -3.71 -11.77 -6.99
CA PHE A 150 -3.82 -10.53 -6.23
C PHE A 150 -2.77 -9.50 -6.67
N GLY A 151 -1.54 -9.91 -6.92
CA GLY A 151 -0.49 -9.03 -7.43
C GLY A 151 -0.80 -8.44 -8.80
N ILE A 152 -1.30 -9.25 -9.74
CA ILE A 152 -1.76 -8.80 -11.05
C ILE A 152 -2.91 -7.80 -10.91
N ALA A 153 -3.94 -8.15 -10.15
CA ALA A 153 -5.11 -7.32 -9.98
C ALA A 153 -4.80 -5.98 -9.27
N LEU A 154 -3.93 -5.98 -8.26
CA LEU A 154 -3.49 -4.76 -7.59
C LEU A 154 -2.66 -3.87 -8.53
N ALA A 155 -1.75 -4.46 -9.32
CA ALA A 155 -0.97 -3.72 -10.31
C ALA A 155 -1.86 -3.05 -11.37
N ASN A 156 -2.88 -3.76 -11.86
CA ASN A 156 -3.86 -3.24 -12.81
C ASN A 156 -4.74 -2.14 -12.20
N GLN A 157 -5.15 -2.27 -10.93
CA GLN A 157 -5.89 -1.22 -10.22
C GLN A 157 -5.05 0.06 -10.14
N LEU A 158 -3.76 -0.07 -9.82
CA LEU A 158 -2.88 1.09 -9.69
C LEU A 158 -2.64 1.81 -11.01
N ALA A 159 -2.38 1.05 -12.08
CA ALA A 159 -2.15 1.63 -13.40
C ALA A 159 -3.44 2.19 -14.03
N GLY A 160 -4.58 1.56 -13.77
CA GLY A 160 -5.82 1.83 -14.48
C GLY A 160 -6.80 2.77 -13.80
N GLU A 161 -6.77 2.88 -12.47
CA GLU A 161 -7.74 3.68 -11.70
C GLU A 161 -7.07 4.62 -10.70
N VAL A 162 -5.98 4.18 -10.06
CA VAL A 162 -5.27 5.05 -9.11
C VAL A 162 -4.45 6.11 -9.84
N PHE A 163 -3.77 5.74 -10.92
CA PHE A 163 -3.09 6.72 -11.77
C PHE A 163 -4.10 7.51 -12.60
N VAL A 164 -4.36 8.76 -12.19
CA VAL A 164 -5.34 9.67 -12.83
C VAL A 164 -4.68 10.79 -13.63
N GLY A 165 -3.34 10.87 -13.62
CA GLY A 165 -2.57 11.91 -14.29
C GLY A 165 -2.08 11.52 -15.69
N SER A 166 -1.14 12.32 -16.20
CA SER A 166 -0.36 11.98 -17.39
C SER A 166 1.09 11.73 -17.03
N LEU A 167 1.91 11.23 -17.96
CA LEU A 167 3.35 11.04 -17.69
C LEU A 167 4.09 12.38 -17.54
N GLU A 168 3.53 13.46 -18.08
CA GLU A 168 4.05 14.83 -17.90
C GLU A 168 3.68 15.41 -16.54
N ALA A 169 2.51 15.03 -16.00
CA ALA A 169 2.00 15.50 -14.72
C ALA A 169 1.37 14.34 -13.93
N PRO A 170 2.20 13.41 -13.40
CA PRO A 170 1.70 12.22 -12.72
C PRO A 170 0.93 12.61 -11.46
N ALA A 171 -0.26 12.05 -11.30
CA ALA A 171 -1.16 12.24 -10.16
C ALA A 171 -1.83 10.91 -9.83
N PHE A 172 -2.14 10.72 -8.55
CA PHE A 172 -2.63 9.45 -8.02
C PHE A 172 -3.81 9.66 -7.09
N SER A 173 -4.96 9.06 -7.40
CA SER A 173 -6.13 9.06 -6.53
C SER A 173 -5.73 8.74 -5.10
N ASN A 174 -6.37 9.39 -4.13
CA ASN A 174 -5.99 9.15 -2.74
C ASN A 174 -6.36 7.75 -2.26
N TYR A 175 -7.34 7.09 -2.88
CA TYR A 175 -7.86 5.79 -2.46
C TYR A 175 -7.65 4.70 -3.51
N LEU A 176 -7.43 3.46 -3.05
CA LEU A 176 -7.18 2.29 -3.89
C LEU A 176 -8.34 1.98 -4.84
N GLY A 177 -9.57 2.39 -4.51
CA GLY A 177 -10.74 2.25 -5.38
C GLY A 177 -10.71 3.11 -6.65
N GLY A 178 -9.78 4.08 -6.73
CA GLY A 178 -9.75 5.11 -7.78
C GLY A 178 -10.43 6.41 -7.36
N ASP A 179 -11.21 6.38 -6.27
CA ASP A 179 -11.80 7.57 -5.69
C ASP A 179 -10.74 8.55 -5.20
N ASP A 180 -11.08 9.83 -5.29
CA ASP A 180 -10.21 10.92 -4.88
C ASP A 180 -10.95 11.91 -3.98
N GLY A 181 -10.22 12.46 -3.03
CA GLY A 181 -10.80 13.35 -2.03
C GLY A 181 -9.88 13.58 -0.85
N TRP A 182 -10.31 14.41 0.08
CA TRP A 182 -9.56 14.66 1.31
C TRP A 182 -9.59 13.44 2.22
N TYR A 183 -8.41 12.99 2.68
CA TYR A 183 -8.27 11.94 3.69
C TYR A 183 -7.87 12.56 5.04
N ARG A 184 -8.48 12.09 6.14
CA ARG A 184 -8.24 12.62 7.50
C ARG A 184 -8.45 14.13 7.64
N ALA A 185 -9.38 14.69 6.86
CA ALA A 185 -9.76 16.10 6.97
C ALA A 185 -10.39 16.37 8.34
N THR A 186 -9.62 16.97 9.24
CA THR A 186 -9.96 17.18 10.64
C THR A 186 -9.57 18.60 11.08
N SER A 187 -10.19 19.05 12.17
CA SER A 187 -9.86 20.32 12.83
C SER A 187 -9.54 20.04 14.29
N SER A 188 -8.34 20.40 14.75
CA SER A 188 -8.01 20.38 16.18
C SER A 188 -8.19 21.78 16.76
N GLY A 189 -9.31 22.00 17.45
CA GLY A 189 -9.66 23.30 18.00
C GLY A 189 -9.93 24.36 16.93
N THR A 190 -9.56 25.62 17.19
CA THR A 190 -10.00 26.78 16.42
C THR A 190 -9.15 27.13 15.20
N ARG A 191 -7.99 26.49 14.94
CA ARG A 191 -7.06 27.00 13.91
C ARG A 191 -6.27 25.99 13.09
N THR A 192 -6.20 24.71 13.46
CA THR A 192 -5.35 23.76 12.72
C THR A 192 -6.22 22.82 11.90
N LEU A 193 -6.29 23.11 10.61
CA LEU A 193 -6.86 22.22 9.60
C LEU A 193 -5.79 21.22 9.18
N THR A 194 -6.08 19.93 9.30
CA THR A 194 -5.15 18.85 8.94
C THR A 194 -5.84 17.83 8.06
N GLY A 195 -5.08 17.18 7.19
CA GLY A 195 -5.58 16.16 6.27
C GLY A 195 -4.70 16.09 5.03
N TYR A 196 -4.93 15.07 4.22
CA TYR A 196 -4.27 14.89 2.95
C TYR A 196 -5.22 15.35 1.85
N SER A 197 -4.78 16.35 1.10
CA SER A 197 -5.52 16.86 -0.04
C SER A 197 -5.61 15.82 -1.17
N PRO A 198 -6.57 15.95 -2.08
CA PRO A 198 -6.75 15.07 -3.24
C PRO A 198 -5.48 14.90 -4.10
N SER A 199 -5.51 13.87 -4.95
CA SER A 199 -4.43 13.31 -5.78
C SER A 199 -3.44 14.28 -6.41
N HIS A 200 -3.93 15.42 -6.88
CA HIS A 200 -3.12 16.44 -7.54
C HIS A 200 -2.15 17.16 -6.59
N TRP A 201 -2.26 16.93 -5.27
CA TRP A 201 -1.68 17.80 -4.25
C TRP A 201 -0.89 17.11 -3.12
N ALA A 202 -1.06 15.81 -2.80
CA ALA A 202 -0.42 15.25 -1.60
C ALA A 202 0.16 13.82 -1.69
N LEU A 203 -0.56 12.84 -2.22
CA LEU A 203 -0.18 11.43 -2.03
C LEU A 203 0.75 10.84 -3.11
N GLY A 204 1.25 11.65 -4.06
CA GLY A 204 2.23 11.18 -5.06
C GLY A 204 3.50 10.60 -4.44
N ARG A 205 3.96 11.14 -3.30
CA ARG A 205 5.11 10.59 -2.57
C ARG A 205 4.82 9.23 -1.95
N SER A 206 3.57 8.98 -1.54
CA SER A 206 3.14 7.67 -1.03
C SER A 206 3.22 6.59 -2.10
N PHE A 207 2.98 6.94 -3.37
CA PHE A 207 3.21 6.03 -4.49
C PHE A 207 4.69 5.64 -4.61
N LEU A 208 5.61 6.61 -4.58
CA LEU A 208 7.05 6.36 -4.69
C LEU A 208 7.62 5.57 -3.51
N MET A 209 7.31 5.98 -2.28
CA MET A 209 7.81 5.35 -1.06
C MET A 209 7.07 4.06 -0.71
N GLY A 210 5.91 3.81 -1.32
CA GLY A 210 5.07 2.64 -1.04
C GLY A 210 5.55 1.35 -1.69
N GLY A 211 6.62 1.39 -2.49
CA GLY A 211 7.11 0.23 -3.22
C GLY A 211 6.22 -0.18 -4.40
N TYR A 212 5.21 0.62 -4.76
CA TYR A 212 4.26 0.31 -5.83
C TYR A 212 4.93 0.09 -7.20
N GLY A 213 6.09 0.72 -7.45
CA GLY A 213 6.90 0.45 -8.65
C GLY A 213 7.34 -1.01 -8.79
N GLN A 214 7.45 -1.78 -7.69
CA GLN A 214 7.79 -3.21 -7.74
C GLN A 214 6.70 -4.06 -8.40
N LEU A 215 5.46 -3.57 -8.40
CA LEU A 215 4.33 -4.24 -9.05
C LEU A 215 4.42 -4.18 -10.58
N ALA A 216 5.36 -3.41 -11.14
CA ALA A 216 5.64 -3.37 -12.57
C ALA A 216 5.96 -4.75 -13.18
N ARG A 217 6.36 -5.70 -12.35
CA ARG A 217 6.56 -7.09 -12.76
C ARG A 217 5.28 -7.76 -13.26
N TRP A 218 4.11 -7.31 -12.80
CA TRP A 218 2.80 -7.79 -13.22
C TRP A 218 2.12 -6.86 -14.22
N ASN A 219 2.35 -5.55 -14.12
CA ASN A 219 1.87 -4.57 -15.08
C ASN A 219 2.99 -3.59 -15.49
N PRO A 220 3.65 -3.80 -16.64
CA PRO A 220 4.76 -2.96 -17.09
C PRO A 220 4.42 -1.48 -17.31
N GLU A 221 3.14 -1.08 -17.41
CA GLU A 221 2.74 0.32 -17.49
C GLU A 221 3.14 1.12 -16.24
N LEU A 222 3.32 0.44 -15.10
CA LEU A 222 3.80 1.09 -13.88
C LEU A 222 5.25 1.60 -14.00
N ILE A 223 6.05 1.10 -14.95
CA ILE A 223 7.44 1.55 -15.17
C ILE A 223 7.47 3.03 -15.59
N PRO A 224 6.85 3.45 -16.72
CA PRO A 224 6.83 4.85 -17.11
C PRO A 224 6.11 5.74 -16.08
N ILE A 225 5.04 5.25 -15.43
CA ILE A 225 4.32 5.98 -14.36
C ILE A 225 5.25 6.28 -13.17
N TRP A 226 5.96 5.26 -12.67
CA TRP A 226 6.89 5.41 -11.56
C TRP A 226 8.07 6.33 -11.91
N ASN A 227 8.62 6.18 -13.12
CA ASN A 227 9.70 7.06 -13.60
C ASN A 227 9.24 8.51 -13.70
N ALA A 228 8.04 8.76 -14.24
CA ALA A 228 7.46 10.10 -14.30
C ALA A 228 7.30 10.70 -12.90
N ALA A 229 6.71 9.94 -11.96
CA ALA A 229 6.53 10.38 -10.58
C ALA A 229 7.86 10.70 -9.89
N ARG A 230 8.87 9.84 -10.09
CA ARG A 230 10.23 10.04 -9.55
C ARG A 230 10.88 11.30 -10.11
N ILE A 231 10.79 11.54 -11.42
CA ILE A 231 11.36 12.74 -12.05
C ILE A 231 10.71 13.99 -11.47
N ARG A 232 9.38 13.99 -11.32
CA ARG A 232 8.64 15.10 -10.72
C ARG A 232 9.08 15.38 -9.27
N GLU A 233 9.25 14.34 -8.46
CA GLU A 233 9.77 14.45 -7.09
C GLU A 233 11.19 15.04 -7.06
N LEU A 234 12.09 14.54 -7.91
CA LEU A 234 13.47 15.03 -7.99
C LEU A 234 13.59 16.50 -8.43
N ARG A 235 12.58 17.02 -9.14
CA ARG A 235 12.48 18.43 -9.53
C ARG A 235 11.87 19.31 -8.44
N GLY A 236 11.38 18.73 -7.33
CA GLY A 236 10.66 19.47 -6.30
C GLY A 236 9.29 19.98 -6.77
N GLU A 237 8.72 19.37 -7.81
CA GLU A 237 7.41 19.72 -8.40
C GLU A 237 6.25 19.00 -7.69
N THR A 238 6.56 18.18 -6.69
CA THR A 238 5.61 17.64 -5.73
C THR A 238 5.48 18.63 -4.56
N PRO A 239 4.26 18.98 -4.14
CA PRO A 239 4.09 19.85 -2.99
C PRO A 239 4.84 19.31 -1.78
N ALA A 240 5.74 20.13 -1.22
CA ALA A 240 6.47 19.77 -0.02
C ALA A 240 5.46 19.42 1.08
N TRP A 241 5.63 18.27 1.71
CA TRP A 241 4.90 17.92 2.93
C TRP A 241 5.17 19.02 3.97
N THR A 242 4.23 19.93 4.21
CA THR A 242 4.35 20.94 5.28
C THR A 242 4.24 20.34 6.69
N GLY A 243 4.47 19.03 6.86
CA GLY A 243 4.24 18.31 8.12
C GLY A 243 5.29 17.28 8.55
N ILE A 244 6.28 16.88 7.75
CA ILE A 244 7.30 15.89 8.21
C ILE A 244 8.69 16.23 7.63
N SER A 245 9.42 17.10 8.31
CA SER A 245 10.78 17.52 7.96
C SER A 245 11.88 16.55 8.43
N ARG A 246 11.70 15.21 8.39
CA ARG A 246 12.69 14.31 9.05
C ARG A 246 13.01 12.93 8.48
N PHE A 247 12.62 12.56 7.24
CA PHE A 247 12.91 11.21 6.72
C PHE A 247 13.78 11.14 5.45
N GLU A 248 14.38 12.26 5.01
CA GLU A 248 15.08 12.32 3.72
C GLU A 248 16.54 11.85 3.71
N SER A 249 17.17 11.56 4.85
CA SER A 249 18.59 11.19 4.87
C SER A 249 18.89 9.74 4.47
N ASP A 250 17.91 8.82 4.51
CA ASP A 250 18.24 7.39 4.56
C ASP A 250 17.95 6.62 3.25
N PHE A 251 17.22 7.22 2.29
CA PHE A 251 16.82 6.52 1.05
C PHE A 251 17.77 6.72 -0.15
N VAL A 252 18.69 7.69 -0.08
CA VAL A 252 19.62 8.01 -1.18
C VAL A 252 20.69 6.93 -1.38
N GLN A 253 20.95 6.07 -0.38
CA GLN A 253 21.98 5.02 -0.47
C GLN A 253 21.59 3.79 -1.30
N LEU A 254 20.31 3.52 -1.54
CA LEU A 254 19.88 2.30 -2.26
C LEU A 254 19.77 2.47 -3.79
N ALA A 255 19.76 3.69 -4.30
CA ALA A 255 19.57 3.98 -5.72
C ALA A 255 20.88 4.19 -6.51
N SER A 256 22.04 4.21 -5.85
CA SER A 256 23.35 4.43 -6.46
C SER A 256 23.98 3.17 -7.05
N GLY A 257 23.40 1.98 -6.82
CA GLY A 257 24.02 0.72 -7.23
C GLY A 257 25.29 0.38 -6.42
N GLU A 258 25.56 1.09 -5.33
CA GLU A 258 26.56 0.67 -4.38
C GLU A 258 26.01 -0.50 -3.55
N PRO A 259 26.77 -1.59 -3.35
CA PRO A 259 26.36 -2.67 -2.48
C PRO A 259 26.14 -2.09 -1.07
N ALA A 260 25.00 -2.42 -0.46
CA ALA A 260 24.77 -2.14 0.95
C ALA A 260 25.96 -2.71 1.73
N GLN A 261 26.76 -1.84 2.36
CA GLN A 261 27.77 -2.30 3.29
C GLN A 261 27.05 -3.14 4.35
N ASP A 262 27.57 -4.34 4.61
CA ASP A 262 27.04 -5.27 5.59
C ASP A 262 26.80 -4.57 6.94
N ILE A 263 25.53 -4.28 7.26
CA ILE A 263 25.10 -3.85 8.60
C ILE A 263 24.91 -5.10 9.47
N LEU A 264 25.89 -6.02 9.44
CA LEU A 264 26.03 -7.15 10.36
C LEU A 264 27.51 -7.51 10.52
N GLN A 265 28.30 -6.54 11.00
CA GLN A 265 29.48 -6.81 11.83
C GLN A 265 29.27 -6.16 13.20
#